data_AF-A0A969TRU5-F1
#
_entry.id   AF-A0A969TRU5-F1
#
_cell.length_a   1.000
_cell.length_b   1.000
_cell.length_c   1.000
_cell.angle_alpha   90.00
_cell.angle_beta   90.00
_cell.angle_gamma   90.00
#
_symmetry.space_group_name_H-M   'P 1'
#
loop_
_entity.id
_entity.type
_entity.pdbx_description
1 polymer ?
#
loop_
_entity_poly.entity_id
_entity_poly.type
_entity_poly.pdbx_seq_one_letter_code
_entity_poly.pdbx_strand_id
1 'polypeptide(L)' 'MTTNAATIGFQIARVQQQIIELENQQSLLLTQDKQKLQALRKTLQTLRQNYDIDLED' A
#
# COMPACT_ATOMS: atom_id res chain seq x y z
N MET A 1 -21.75 3.70 -7.55
CA MET A 1 -21.21 3.81 -6.18
C MET A 1 -20.18 4.93 -6.20
N THR A 2 -20.48 6.08 -5.62
CA THR A 2 -19.50 7.17 -5.44
C THR A 2 -18.56 6.76 -4.31
N THR A 3 -17.50 6.03 -4.64
CA THR A 3 -16.46 5.73 -3.66
C THR A 3 -15.78 7.04 -3.32
N ASN A 4 -15.88 7.47 -2.07
CA ASN A 4 -15.42 8.79 -1.64
C ASN A 4 -13.89 8.83 -1.81
N ALA A 5 -13.37 9.70 -2.67
CA ALA A 5 -11.96 9.76 -3.01
C ALA A 5 -11.07 9.93 -1.77
N ALA A 6 -11.54 10.64 -0.76
CA ALA A 6 -10.88 10.78 0.54
C ALA A 6 -10.68 9.43 1.27
N THR A 7 -11.66 8.52 1.18
CA THR A 7 -11.58 7.18 1.78
C THR A 7 -10.52 6.33 1.08
N ILE A 8 -10.43 6.42 -0.25
CA ILE A 8 -9.43 5.66 -1.01
C ILE A 8 -8.03 6.26 -0.82
N GLY A 9 -7.89 7.58 -0.84
CA GLY A 9 -6.64 8.26 -0.51
C GLY A 9 -6.11 7.87 0.88
N PHE A 10 -6.99 7.80 1.87
CA PHE A 10 -6.63 7.33 3.22
C PHE A 10 -6.18 5.86 3.24
N GLN A 11 -6.85 4.99 2.49
CA GLN A 11 -6.44 3.57 2.37
C GLN A 11 -5.07 3.44 1.69
N ILE A 12 -4.82 4.22 0.64
CA ILE A 12 -3.53 4.26 -0.04
C ILE A 12 -2.42 4.71 0.92
N ALA A 13 -2.61 5.83 1.61
CA ALA A 13 -1.63 6.36 2.57
C ALA A 13 -1.33 5.35 3.68
N ARG A 14 -2.37 4.66 4.19
CA ARG A 14 -2.21 3.61 5.19
C ARG A 14 -1.36 2.43 4.69
N VAL A 15 -1.61 1.97 3.47
CA VAL A 15 -0.84 0.86 2.87
C VAL A 15 0.62 1.29 2.62
N GLN A 16 0.85 2.53 2.16
CA GLN A 16 2.19 3.08 1.97
C GLN A 16 2.95 3.17 3.29
N GLN A 17 2.32 3.64 4.36
CA GLN A 17 2.95 3.70 5.68
C GLN A 17 3.37 2.31 6.17
N GLN A 18 2.52 1.30 6.00
CA GLN A 18 2.84 -0.08 6.38
C GLN A 18 4.01 -0.67 5.58
N ILE A 19 4.13 -0.30 4.30
CA ILE A 19 5.28 -0.69 3.48
C ILE A 19 6.56 -0.04 4.03
N ILE A 20 6.54 1.27 4.31
CA ILE A 20 7.69 2.01 4.84
C ILE A 20 8.12 1.46 6.21
N GLU A 21 7.18 1.15 7.10
CA GLU A 21 7.46 0.54 8.40
C GLU A 21 8.13 -0.83 8.26
N LEU A 22 7.63 -1.69 7.36
CA LEU A 22 8.23 -2.99 7.09
C LEU A 22 9.61 -2.88 6.42
N GLU A 23 9.81 -1.90 5.54
CA GLU A 23 11.09 -1.66 4.89
C GLU A 23 12.13 -1.08 5.86
N ASN A 24 11.73 -0.21 6.79
CA ASN A 24 12.61 0.31 7.83
C ASN A 24 12.99 -0.77 8.87
N GLN A 25 12.17 -1.80 9.05
CA GLN A 25 12.47 -2.96 9.90
C GLN A 25 13.42 -3.98 9.24
N GLN A 26 14.03 -3.64 8.09
CA GLN A 26 14.88 -4.49 7.25
C GLN A 26 16.00 -5.25 7.95
N SER A 27 16.42 -4.85 9.15
CA SER A 27 17.44 -5.56 9.92
C SER A 27 17.02 -6.98 10.38
N LEU A 28 15.73 -7.34 10.30
CA LEU A 28 15.18 -8.61 10.84
C LEU A 28 14.05 -9.22 9.97
N LEU A 29 13.97 -8.88 8.68
CA LEU A 29 12.87 -9.38 7.82
C LEU A 29 12.87 -10.90 7.70
N LEU A 30 11.91 -11.53 8.37
CA LEU A 30 11.61 -12.95 8.19
C LEU A 30 10.92 -13.17 6.84
N THR A 31 10.91 -14.41 6.35
CA THR A 31 10.20 -14.78 5.11
C THR A 31 8.73 -14.35 5.11
N GLN A 32 8.11 -14.31 6.29
CA GLN A 32 6.74 -13.84 6.50
C GLN A 32 6.59 -12.33 6.20
N ASP A 33 7.56 -11.51 6.59
CA ASP A 33 7.51 -10.06 6.34
C ASP A 33 7.70 -9.75 4.86
N LYS A 34 8.51 -10.54 4.14
CA LYS A 34 8.64 -10.44 2.68
C LYS A 34 7.32 -10.76 1.96
N GLN A 35 6.60 -11.79 2.42
CA GLN A 35 5.28 -12.11 1.89
C GLN A 35 4.26 -11.01 2.18
N LYS A 36 4.29 -10.45 3.39
CA LYS A 36 3.43 -9.34 3.79
C LYS A 36 3.70 -8.08 2.98
N LEU A 37 4.97 -7.75 2.75
CA LEU A 37 5.39 -6.64 1.88
C LEU A 37 4.87 -6.83 0.46
N GLN A 38 5.02 -8.03 -0.10
CA GLN A 38 4.54 -8.33 -1.45
C GLN A 38 3.01 -8.24 -1.55
N ALA A 39 2.28 -8.67 -0.53
CA ALA A 39 0.82 -8.53 -0.47
C ALA A 39 0.41 -7.05 -0.42
N LEU A 40 1.05 -6.24 0.43
CA LEU A 40 0.77 -4.80 0.53
C LEU A 40 1.04 -4.06 -0.78
N ARG A 41 2.14 -4.39 -1.48
CA ARG A 41 2.45 -3.83 -2.80
C ARG A 41 1.38 -4.18 -3.84
N LYS A 42 0.90 -5.43 -3.86
CA LYS A 42 -0.21 -5.82 -4.74
C LYS A 42 -1.50 -5.08 -4.40
N THR A 43 -1.84 -4.95 -3.12
CA THR A 43 -3.01 -4.19 -2.68
C THR A 43 -2.93 -2.73 -3.12
N LEU A 44 -1.76 -2.09 -2.98
CA LEU A 44 -1.54 -0.72 -3.44
C LEU A 44 -1.73 -0.60 -4.96
N GLN A 45 -1.19 -1.54 -5.73
CA GLN A 45 -1.34 -1.57 -7.19
C GLN A 45 -2.82 -1.72 -7.59
N THR A 46 -3.56 -2.64 -6.97
CA THR A 46 -4.99 -2.82 -7.22
C THR A 46 -5.80 -1.58 -6.86
N LEU A 47 -5.49 -0.93 -5.74
CA LEU A 47 -6.17 0.31 -5.35
C LEU A 47 -5.91 1.43 -6.35
N ARG A 48 -4.68 1.59 -6.84
CA ARG A 48 -4.36 2.60 -7.86
C ARG A 48 -5.07 2.32 -9.19
N GLN A 49 -5.03 1.07 -9.65
CA GLN A 49 -5.68 0.66 -10.91
C GLN A 49 -7.21 0.75 -10.87
N ASN A 50 -7.83 0.39 -9.74
CA ASN A 50 -9.30 0.37 -9.63
C ASN A 50 -9.91 1.75 -9.43
N TYR A 51 -9.13 2.72 -8.94
CA TYR A 51 -9.64 4.04 -8.60
C TYR A 51 -9.05 5.16 -9.48
N ASP A 52 -8.29 4.80 -10.53
CA ASP A 52 -7.63 5.74 -11.46
C ASP A 52 -6.88 6.86 -10.73
N ILE A 53 -6.25 6.48 -9.61
CA ILE A 53 -5.49 7.40 -8.78
C ILE A 53 -4.08 7.38 -9.35
N ASP A 54 -3.87 8.19 -10.39
CA ASP A 54 -2.56 8.72 -10.72
C ASP A 54 -2.17 9.63 -9.54
N LEU A 55 -1.39 9.09 -8.61
CA LEU A 55 -0.48 9.93 -7.84
C LEU A 55 0.60 10.33 -8.83
N GLU A 56 0.31 11.35 -9.65
CA GLU A 56 1.35 12.12 -10.33
C GLU A 56 2.38 12.53 -9.26
N ASP A 57 3.65 12.21 -9.55
CA ASP A 57 4.84 12.54 -8.77
C ASP A 57 4.92 14.03 -8.41
#